data_AF-A0A6J3DST8-F1
#
_entry.id   AF-A0A6J3DST8-F1
#
_cell.length_a   1.000
_cell.length_b   1.000
_cell.length_c   1.000
_cell.angle_alpha   90.00
_cell.angle_beta   90.00
_cell.angle_gamma   90.00
#
_symmetry.space_group_name_H-M   'P 1'
#
loop_
_entity.id
_entity.type
_entity.pdbx_description
1 polymer ?
#
loop_
_entity_poly.entity_id
_entity_poly.type
_entity_poly.pdbx_seq_one_letter_code
_entity_poly.pdbx_strand_id
1 'polypeptide(L)'
;MPPAQRRPPLPPGPTEEAAAAAPCSGKALRGETEPGHSAVPPLPYELDAPSCPPCRLRGVPRVLTGAVPNVPAAPMAALERGGSVLALVTEPRFAQRLRRHLEEERLLDARYRLQEVAGGSVALPVLEVAEQRLRELQESGALELPCRLLRIQSPIPSKAASVRTPAQKLRGELRRMVLGLGESWSEELEHDVPRSWQRHGDLVLLSEDSFSAALWTKLGPALWETVASALGAQRLARRGRVLPGGMRSPSVTLLLGQDGWVEHVDNGIRYTFDVTKCMFSPGNITEKLRVASLPCAGEVLVDLYAGIGYFTLPYLVHAAAAFVHACEWNHHAVEALRRNLALNGVQERCHIHHGDNRQLQLQDVADRVNLGLIPSSEEGWPVACRVLKKGTGGVLHIHHNVEALPAPSCLQPAVPRNEQRPPGDSSSGEWEDGQREMQSPKETEGGGKEMPASRVRPEWQRWAEATAARIRGLLEELHGQPWRTSILHIEAVKSYAPHVHHIVLDLECRPALPA
;
A
#
# COMPACT_ATOMS: atom_id res chain seq x y z
N MET A 1 -34.31 -9.11 54.45
CA MET A 1 -33.43 -8.44 53.47
C MET A 1 -31.98 -8.79 53.79
N PRO A 2 -31.58 -10.02 53.43
CA PRO A 2 -30.40 -10.25 52.60
C PRO A 2 -30.79 -11.06 51.34
N PRO A 3 -30.12 -10.89 50.20
CA PRO A 3 -30.47 -11.61 48.99
C PRO A 3 -29.92 -13.04 48.98
N ALA A 4 -30.77 -13.96 48.54
CA ALA A 4 -30.55 -15.39 48.46
C ALA A 4 -29.46 -15.76 47.44
N GLN A 5 -28.60 -16.69 47.86
CA GLN A 5 -27.57 -17.35 47.06
C GLN A 5 -28.20 -18.18 45.94
N ARG A 6 -27.84 -17.92 44.68
CA ARG A 6 -28.15 -18.81 43.55
C ARG A 6 -26.98 -19.78 43.35
N ARG A 7 -27.28 -21.07 43.43
CA ARG A 7 -26.36 -22.18 43.09
C ARG A 7 -26.07 -22.20 41.57
N PRO A 8 -24.85 -22.61 41.15
CA PRO A 8 -24.52 -22.79 39.74
C PRO A 8 -25.12 -24.08 39.16
N PRO A 9 -25.43 -24.15 37.85
CA PRO A 9 -25.88 -25.38 37.21
C PRO A 9 -24.72 -26.35 36.98
N LEU A 10 -24.99 -27.65 37.22
CA LEU A 10 -24.12 -28.79 36.93
C LEU A 10 -24.12 -29.11 35.42
N PRO A 11 -23.04 -29.71 34.87
CA PRO A 11 -22.91 -30.01 33.45
C PRO A 11 -23.68 -31.27 33.06
N PRO A 12 -24.16 -31.40 31.80
CA PRO A 12 -24.64 -32.67 31.30
C PRO A 12 -23.46 -33.59 30.94
N GLY A 13 -23.44 -34.77 31.58
CA GLY A 13 -22.60 -35.92 31.23
C GLY A 13 -23.16 -36.72 30.04
N PRO A 14 -22.40 -37.72 29.56
CA PRO A 14 -22.51 -38.25 28.21
C PRO A 14 -23.54 -39.39 28.08
N THR A 15 -24.04 -39.57 26.86
CA THR A 15 -24.65 -40.84 26.42
C THR A 15 -23.91 -41.36 25.19
N GLU A 16 -23.12 -42.39 25.46
CA GLU A 16 -22.82 -43.60 24.65
C GLU A 16 -24.06 -44.08 23.83
N GLU A 17 -23.98 -44.80 22.71
CA GLU A 17 -23.22 -45.99 22.29
C GLU A 17 -23.41 -46.10 20.75
N ALA A 18 -22.41 -46.33 19.90
CA ALA A 18 -21.65 -47.55 19.60
C ALA A 18 -22.25 -48.45 18.48
N ALA A 19 -21.40 -48.73 17.48
CA ALA A 19 -21.19 -50.02 16.82
C ALA A 19 -19.98 -49.83 15.86
N ALA A 20 -18.73 -50.18 16.19
CA ALA A 20 -18.12 -51.47 16.53
C ALA A 20 -17.92 -52.42 15.33
N ALA A 21 -16.64 -52.67 15.00
CA ALA A 21 -15.99 -53.95 14.61
C ALA A 21 -14.74 -53.62 13.76
N ALA A 22 -13.49 -53.67 14.24
CA ALA A 22 -12.67 -54.70 14.88
C ALA A 22 -11.54 -55.16 13.94
N PRO A 23 -10.35 -55.54 14.46
CA PRO A 23 -9.08 -55.55 13.75
C PRO A 23 -8.56 -56.98 13.48
N CYS A 24 -7.50 -57.12 12.68
CA CYS A 24 -6.74 -58.36 12.59
C CYS A 24 -5.23 -58.13 12.57
N SER A 25 -4.58 -58.96 13.37
CA SER A 25 -3.20 -59.00 13.81
C SER A 25 -2.31 -59.89 12.93
N GLY A 26 -1.07 -59.44 12.71
CA GLY A 26 0.20 -60.18 12.90
C GLY A 26 0.50 -61.48 12.13
N LYS A 27 1.67 -61.53 11.48
CA LYS A 27 2.80 -62.43 11.85
C LYS A 27 4.06 -62.19 10.99
N ALA A 28 5.20 -62.42 11.62
CA ALA A 28 6.58 -62.27 11.14
C ALA A 28 7.11 -63.52 10.37
N LEU A 29 8.22 -63.37 9.62
CA LEU A 29 9.51 -64.09 9.79
C LEU A 29 10.44 -64.00 8.54
N ARG A 30 11.74 -63.76 8.83
CA ARG A 30 13.01 -64.17 8.11
C ARG A 30 13.21 -63.63 6.68
N GLY A 31 14.40 -63.25 6.19
CA GLY A 31 15.80 -63.34 6.63
C GLY A 31 16.68 -63.37 5.35
N GLU A 32 17.90 -62.81 5.40
CA GLU A 32 19.02 -62.97 4.43
C GLU A 32 18.87 -62.20 3.09
N THR A 33 19.85 -61.54 2.46
CA THR A 33 21.32 -61.34 2.59
C THR A 33 21.71 -60.25 1.56
N GLU A 34 22.76 -59.45 1.80
CA GLU A 34 23.41 -58.61 0.75
C GLU A 34 24.08 -59.48 -0.36
N PRO A 35 24.50 -58.92 -1.52
CA PRO A 35 25.79 -58.19 -1.59
C PRO A 35 25.87 -56.99 -2.56
N GLY A 36 26.79 -56.06 -2.28
CA GLY A 36 27.83 -55.72 -3.27
C GLY A 36 27.68 -54.45 -4.11
N HIS A 37 28.27 -53.35 -3.60
CA HIS A 37 29.28 -52.50 -4.26
C HIS A 37 29.24 -52.29 -5.79
N SER A 38 29.08 -51.03 -6.21
CA SER A 38 29.93 -50.45 -7.26
C SER A 38 30.03 -48.93 -7.08
N ALA A 39 31.18 -48.51 -6.56
CA ALA A 39 31.66 -47.14 -6.55
C ALA A 39 32.13 -46.75 -7.98
N VAL A 40 31.85 -45.51 -8.39
CA VAL A 40 32.50 -44.86 -9.54
C VAL A 40 33.00 -43.49 -9.07
N PRO A 41 34.23 -43.09 -9.41
CA PRO A 41 35.01 -42.12 -8.64
C PRO A 41 34.82 -40.67 -9.13
N PRO A 42 35.18 -39.65 -8.31
CA PRO A 42 35.35 -38.28 -8.78
C PRO A 42 36.78 -38.09 -9.32
N LEU A 43 37.00 -37.08 -10.17
CA LEU A 43 38.24 -36.33 -10.47
C LEU A 43 38.11 -35.69 -11.89
N PRO A 44 38.89 -34.65 -12.30
CA PRO A 44 39.14 -33.37 -11.62
C PRO A 44 39.28 -32.15 -12.59
N TYR A 45 39.50 -30.96 -12.00
CA TYR A 45 40.12 -29.72 -12.55
C TYR A 45 39.36 -28.78 -13.51
N GLU A 46 39.27 -27.54 -13.00
CA GLU A 46 39.31 -26.20 -13.60
C GLU A 46 39.56 -26.04 -15.12
N LEU A 47 38.78 -25.15 -15.77
CA LEU A 47 39.23 -23.83 -16.28
C LEU A 47 38.12 -23.12 -17.09
N ASP A 48 38.20 -21.79 -17.07
CA ASP A 48 37.62 -20.80 -17.98
C ASP A 48 36.15 -20.34 -17.80
N ALA A 49 36.01 -19.37 -16.89
CA ALA A 49 34.99 -18.34 -16.94
C ALA A 49 35.34 -17.27 -18.00
N PRO A 50 34.41 -16.85 -18.88
CA PRO A 50 34.61 -15.65 -19.67
C PRO A 50 34.33 -14.41 -18.81
N SER A 51 35.40 -13.67 -18.56
CA SER A 51 35.42 -12.33 -17.96
C SER A 51 34.51 -11.34 -18.69
N CYS A 52 33.49 -10.84 -18.02
CA CYS A 52 32.74 -9.66 -18.45
C CYS A 52 33.42 -8.40 -17.88
N PRO A 53 33.72 -7.36 -18.68
CA PRO A 53 34.49 -6.20 -18.22
C PRO A 53 33.67 -5.30 -17.28
N PRO A 54 34.32 -4.56 -16.36
CA PRO A 54 33.64 -3.73 -15.38
C PRO A 54 33.04 -2.47 -16.03
N CYS A 55 31.72 -2.41 -16.10
CA CYS A 55 30.99 -1.18 -16.43
C CYS A 55 31.23 -0.14 -15.33
N ARG A 56 32.11 0.82 -15.62
CA ARG A 56 32.28 2.06 -14.87
C ARG A 56 30.91 2.77 -14.77
N LEU A 57 30.37 2.85 -13.55
CA LEU A 57 29.29 3.77 -13.21
C LEU A 57 29.83 5.20 -13.33
N ARG A 58 29.73 5.78 -14.54
CA ARG A 58 29.76 7.22 -14.74
C ARG A 58 28.46 7.80 -14.18
N GLY A 59 28.60 8.81 -13.34
CA GLY A 59 27.50 9.54 -12.73
C GLY A 59 26.48 9.99 -13.78
N VAL A 60 25.23 9.62 -13.56
CA VAL A 60 24.08 10.17 -14.25
C VAL A 60 23.81 11.54 -13.62
N PRO A 61 23.84 12.65 -14.37
CA PRO A 61 23.38 13.93 -13.83
C PRO A 61 21.88 13.85 -13.56
N ARG A 62 21.47 14.32 -12.37
CA ARG A 62 20.08 14.59 -11.98
C ARG A 62 19.37 15.32 -13.13
N VAL A 63 18.46 14.63 -13.83
CA VAL A 63 17.46 15.30 -14.65
C VAL A 63 16.42 15.84 -13.68
N LEU A 64 16.42 17.16 -13.51
CA LEU A 64 15.36 17.90 -12.86
C LEU A 64 14.04 17.59 -13.58
N THR A 65 13.15 16.87 -12.92
CA THR A 65 11.77 16.66 -13.36
C THR A 65 11.00 17.98 -13.25
N GLY A 66 11.14 18.83 -14.26
CA GLY A 66 10.22 19.94 -14.49
C GLY A 66 8.84 19.39 -14.80
N ALA A 67 7.83 19.89 -14.10
CA ALA A 67 6.42 19.51 -14.27
C ALA A 67 6.00 19.54 -15.75
N VAL A 68 5.45 18.42 -16.23
CA VAL A 68 4.72 18.37 -17.49
C VAL A 68 3.42 19.15 -17.28
N PRO A 69 3.15 20.25 -18.02
CA PRO A 69 1.85 20.89 -17.94
C PRO A 69 0.79 19.91 -18.43
N ASN A 70 -0.23 19.71 -17.60
CA ASN A 70 -1.36 18.84 -17.86
C ASN A 70 -2.16 19.42 -19.05
N VAL A 71 -1.90 18.92 -20.26
CA VAL A 71 -2.74 19.24 -21.42
C VAL A 71 -4.06 18.50 -21.21
N PRO A 72 -5.22 19.19 -21.25
CA PRO A 72 -6.50 18.54 -21.03
C PRO A 72 -6.68 17.42 -22.07
N ALA A 73 -7.02 16.22 -21.58
CA ALA A 73 -7.42 15.12 -22.44
C ALA A 73 -8.65 15.56 -23.24
N ALA A 74 -8.46 15.89 -24.51
CA ALA A 74 -9.58 16.12 -25.42
C ALA A 74 -10.47 14.87 -25.43
N PRO A 75 -11.80 15.01 -25.39
CA PRO A 75 -12.70 13.88 -25.27
C PRO A 75 -12.50 12.90 -26.44
N MET A 76 -12.39 11.60 -26.12
CA MET A 76 -12.26 10.48 -27.06
C MET A 76 -13.36 10.40 -28.13
N ALA A 77 -14.44 11.18 -28.00
CA ALA A 77 -15.52 11.29 -28.97
C ALA A 77 -15.08 11.88 -30.34
N ALA A 78 -13.91 12.53 -30.41
CA ALA A 78 -13.37 13.08 -31.66
C ALA A 78 -12.59 12.06 -32.52
N LEU A 79 -12.30 10.85 -32.00
CA LEU A 79 -11.47 9.87 -32.70
C LEU A 79 -12.26 8.98 -33.68
N GLU A 80 -13.59 9.04 -33.67
CA GLU A 80 -14.48 8.17 -34.47
C GLU A 80 -15.09 8.84 -35.72
N ARG A 81 -14.67 10.05 -36.08
CA ARG A 81 -15.00 10.67 -37.39
C ARG A 81 -13.71 10.95 -38.12
N GLY A 82 -13.63 10.58 -39.40
CA GLY A 82 -12.45 10.77 -40.25
C GLY A 82 -11.96 12.22 -40.27
N GLY A 83 -11.11 12.57 -39.31
CA GLY A 83 -10.50 13.88 -39.17
C GLY A 83 -9.18 13.95 -39.91
N SER A 84 -8.85 15.12 -40.43
CA SER A 84 -7.52 15.39 -41.00
C SER A 84 -6.62 15.98 -39.92
N VAL A 85 -5.35 15.61 -39.88
CA VAL A 85 -4.36 16.22 -38.97
C VAL A 85 -3.19 16.80 -39.74
N LEU A 86 -2.60 17.86 -39.20
CA LEU A 86 -1.42 18.47 -39.77
C LEU A 86 -0.19 17.56 -39.64
N ALA A 87 0.62 17.46 -40.70
CA ALA A 87 1.82 16.65 -40.70
C ALA A 87 2.91 17.23 -41.61
N LEU A 88 4.18 17.05 -41.23
CA LEU A 88 5.31 17.25 -42.12
C LEU A 88 5.60 15.97 -42.90
N VAL A 89 5.60 16.07 -44.21
CA VAL A 89 5.91 14.97 -45.12
C VAL A 89 7.34 15.12 -45.62
N THR A 90 8.15 14.08 -45.45
CA THR A 90 9.54 14.04 -45.90
C THR A 90 9.89 12.67 -46.47
N GLU A 91 11.04 12.54 -47.13
CA GLU A 91 11.52 11.25 -47.61
C GLU A 91 11.94 10.34 -46.44
N PRO A 92 11.84 9.00 -46.56
CA PRO A 92 12.14 8.08 -45.46
C PRO A 92 13.53 8.26 -44.84
N ARG A 93 14.55 8.61 -45.63
CA ARG A 93 15.93 8.86 -45.17
C ARG A 93 16.06 10.04 -44.20
N PHE A 94 15.12 10.99 -44.24
CA PHE A 94 15.12 12.19 -43.40
C PHE A 94 14.13 12.12 -42.24
N ALA A 95 13.19 11.18 -42.27
CA ALA A 95 12.10 11.06 -41.30
C ALA A 95 12.60 11.00 -39.84
N GLN A 96 13.65 10.24 -39.55
CA GLN A 96 14.15 10.11 -38.18
C GLN A 96 14.81 11.39 -37.66
N ARG A 97 15.53 12.13 -38.52
CA ARG A 97 16.15 13.41 -38.14
C ARG A 97 15.08 14.47 -37.90
N LEU A 98 14.09 14.56 -38.79
CA LEU A 98 12.96 15.47 -38.64
C LEU A 98 12.13 15.16 -37.40
N ARG A 99 11.90 13.87 -37.11
CA ARG A 99 11.21 13.44 -35.89
C ARG A 99 11.92 13.92 -34.63
N ARG A 100 13.24 13.73 -34.54
CA ARG A 100 14.01 14.17 -33.37
C ARG A 100 13.89 15.68 -33.15
N HIS A 101 14.00 16.46 -34.23
CA HIS A 101 13.84 17.91 -34.16
C HIS A 101 12.43 18.31 -33.66
N LEU A 102 11.37 17.68 -34.17
CA LEU A 102 10.00 17.93 -33.71
C LEU A 102 9.78 17.49 -32.24
N GLU A 103 10.45 16.44 -31.77
CA GLU A 103 10.40 16.00 -30.37
C GLU A 103 11.14 16.99 -29.45
N GLU A 104 12.33 17.45 -29.84
CA GLU A 104 13.11 18.48 -29.12
C GLU A 104 12.34 19.80 -28.99
N GLU A 105 11.71 20.24 -30.08
CA GLU A 105 10.90 21.45 -30.14
C GLU A 105 9.46 21.28 -29.61
N ARG A 106 9.09 20.06 -29.19
CA ARG A 106 7.74 19.69 -28.70
C ARG A 106 6.61 20.01 -29.68
N LEU A 107 6.87 19.91 -30.97
CA LEU A 107 5.92 20.18 -32.06
C LEU A 107 5.25 18.91 -32.60
N LEU A 108 5.79 17.73 -32.29
CA LEU A 108 5.23 16.44 -32.71
C LEU A 108 3.91 16.15 -31.99
N ASP A 109 2.87 15.74 -32.74
CA ASP A 109 1.63 15.24 -32.16
C ASP A 109 1.73 13.74 -31.86
N ALA A 110 2.14 13.43 -30.63
CA ALA A 110 2.35 12.06 -30.16
C ALA A 110 1.08 11.19 -30.08
N ARG A 111 -0.11 11.77 -30.34
CA ARG A 111 -1.37 11.02 -30.41
C ARG A 111 -1.45 10.13 -31.65
N TYR A 112 -0.67 10.44 -32.69
CA TYR A 112 -0.70 9.74 -33.98
C TYR A 112 0.66 9.15 -34.33
N ARG A 113 0.68 8.12 -35.18
CA ARG A 113 1.91 7.48 -35.69
C ARG A 113 2.38 8.19 -36.93
N LEU A 114 3.68 8.06 -37.19
CA LEU A 114 4.22 8.28 -38.51
C LEU A 114 3.56 7.29 -39.47
N GLN A 115 3.17 7.77 -40.65
CA GLN A 115 2.50 6.95 -41.65
C GLN A 115 3.06 7.23 -43.05
N GLU A 116 3.08 6.20 -43.88
CA GLU A 116 3.45 6.33 -45.28
C GLU A 116 2.33 7.07 -46.03
N VAL A 117 2.73 7.98 -46.91
CA VAL A 117 1.83 8.73 -47.81
C VAL A 117 2.23 8.50 -49.26
N ALA A 118 1.33 8.83 -50.19
CA ALA A 118 1.54 8.59 -51.62
C ALA A 118 2.92 9.09 -52.11
N GLY A 119 3.60 8.25 -52.89
CA GLY A 119 4.95 8.51 -53.39
C GLY A 119 6.08 8.06 -52.46
N GLY A 120 5.83 7.14 -51.52
CA GLY A 120 6.86 6.55 -50.65
C GLY A 120 7.44 7.52 -49.61
N SER A 121 6.77 8.64 -49.36
CA SER A 121 7.16 9.62 -48.35
C SER A 121 6.53 9.29 -46.99
N VAL A 122 7.11 9.80 -45.90
CA VAL A 122 6.62 9.59 -44.54
C VAL A 122 6.04 10.88 -43.99
N ALA A 123 4.84 10.81 -43.46
CA ALA A 123 4.18 11.90 -42.74
C ALA A 123 4.44 11.80 -41.23
N LEU A 124 4.86 12.91 -40.64
CA LEU A 124 5.08 13.10 -39.21
C LEU A 124 3.99 14.03 -38.66
N PRO A 125 3.02 13.52 -37.89
CA PRO A 125 1.94 14.34 -37.31
C PRO A 125 2.49 15.43 -36.40
N VAL A 126 2.02 16.66 -36.57
CA VAL A 126 2.43 17.82 -35.77
C VAL A 126 1.22 18.48 -35.12
N LEU A 127 1.45 19.20 -34.02
CA LEU A 127 0.40 19.93 -33.32
C LEU A 127 -0.15 21.06 -34.21
N GLU A 128 -1.46 21.29 -34.18
CA GLU A 128 -2.09 22.38 -34.95
C GLU A 128 -1.50 23.76 -34.59
N VAL A 129 -1.15 23.97 -33.32
CA VAL A 129 -0.48 25.20 -32.84
C VAL A 129 0.92 25.41 -33.43
N ALA A 130 1.51 24.38 -34.04
CA ALA A 130 2.83 24.45 -34.66
C ALA A 130 2.79 24.95 -36.11
N GLU A 131 1.62 25.10 -36.73
CA GLU A 131 1.49 25.40 -38.17
C GLU A 131 2.29 26.62 -38.60
N GLN A 132 2.08 27.76 -37.93
CA GLN A 132 2.72 29.02 -38.30
C GLN A 132 4.26 28.95 -38.13
N ARG A 133 4.72 28.42 -36.99
CA ARG A 133 6.14 28.25 -36.69
C ARG A 133 6.83 27.34 -37.70
N LEU A 134 6.17 26.26 -38.12
CA LEU A 134 6.73 25.33 -39.11
C LEU A 134 6.84 25.95 -40.51
N ARG A 135 5.89 26.80 -40.91
CA ARG A 135 5.98 27.55 -42.17
C ARG A 135 7.16 28.54 -42.15
N GLU A 136 7.34 29.28 -41.06
CA GLU A 136 8.47 30.20 -40.88
C GLU A 136 9.83 29.47 -40.93
N LEU A 137 9.91 28.28 -40.33
CA LEU A 137 11.12 27.43 -40.37
C LEU A 137 11.40 26.84 -41.75
N GLN A 138 10.37 26.60 -42.57
CA GLN A 138 10.52 26.17 -43.96
C GLN A 138 10.98 27.31 -44.87
N GLU A 139 10.41 28.50 -44.71
CA GLU A 139 10.74 29.70 -45.51
C GLU A 139 12.15 30.23 -45.20
N SER A 140 12.58 30.18 -43.94
CA SER A 140 13.93 30.57 -43.52
C SER A 140 15.02 29.54 -43.88
N GLY A 141 14.65 28.36 -44.38
CA GLY A 141 15.59 27.27 -44.68
C GLY A 141 16.20 26.59 -43.46
N ALA A 142 15.76 26.95 -42.25
CA ALA A 142 16.32 26.47 -40.98
C ALA A 142 16.14 24.96 -40.74
N LEU A 143 15.17 24.33 -41.41
CA LEU A 143 14.91 22.89 -41.29
C LEU A 143 15.95 22.01 -42.02
N GLU A 144 16.81 22.58 -42.90
CA GLU A 144 17.86 21.90 -43.68
C GLU A 144 17.48 20.53 -44.30
N LEU A 145 16.19 20.26 -44.45
CA LEU A 145 15.63 18.96 -44.83
C LEU A 145 14.47 19.17 -45.80
N PRO A 146 14.40 18.39 -46.90
CA PRO A 146 13.27 18.47 -47.82
C PRO A 146 12.01 17.94 -47.13
N CYS A 147 11.14 18.86 -46.72
CA CYS A 147 9.87 18.53 -46.08
C CYS A 147 8.78 19.51 -46.55
N ARG A 148 7.53 19.03 -46.58
CA ARG A 148 6.34 19.83 -46.94
C ARG A 148 5.26 19.66 -45.89
N LEU A 149 4.54 20.73 -45.57
CA LEU A 149 3.45 20.69 -44.60
C LEU A 149 2.15 20.32 -45.34
N LEU A 150 1.45 19.28 -44.88
CA LEU A 150 0.19 18.78 -45.46
C LEU A 150 -0.78 18.34 -44.36
N ARG A 151 -2.06 18.22 -44.71
CA ARG A 151 -3.05 17.56 -43.86
C ARG A 151 -3.24 16.11 -44.32
N ILE A 152 -2.92 15.17 -43.44
CA ILE A 152 -3.15 13.74 -43.69
C ILE A 152 -4.58 13.38 -43.32
N GLN A 153 -5.23 12.60 -44.17
CA GLN A 153 -6.56 12.04 -43.90
C GLN A 153 -6.42 10.71 -43.16
N SER A 154 -7.38 10.40 -42.28
CA SER A 154 -7.44 9.15 -41.53
C SER A 154 -6.14 8.82 -40.78
N PRO A 155 -5.69 9.68 -39.86
CA PRO A 155 -4.43 9.48 -39.15
C PRO A 155 -4.48 8.24 -38.25
N ILE A 156 -3.38 7.50 -38.22
CA ILE A 156 -3.29 6.27 -37.43
C ILE A 156 -2.94 6.63 -35.97
N PRO A 157 -3.77 6.28 -34.97
CA PRO A 157 -3.44 6.55 -33.57
C PRO A 157 -2.16 5.85 -33.12
N SER A 158 -1.37 6.50 -32.27
CA SER A 158 -0.16 5.92 -31.67
C SER A 158 -0.46 4.66 -30.87
N LYS A 159 0.54 3.77 -30.66
CA LYS A 159 0.34 2.58 -29.81
C LYS A 159 -0.18 2.99 -28.43
N ALA A 160 0.40 4.03 -27.85
CA ALA A 160 -0.06 4.62 -26.59
C ALA A 160 -1.50 5.15 -26.68
N ALA A 161 -1.88 5.87 -27.74
CA ALA A 161 -3.23 6.38 -27.93
C ALA A 161 -4.28 5.28 -28.24
N SER A 162 -3.84 4.13 -28.77
CA SER A 162 -4.70 2.97 -29.04
C SER A 162 -4.93 2.09 -27.80
N VAL A 163 -4.10 2.21 -26.77
CA VAL A 163 -4.23 1.43 -25.54
C VAL A 163 -5.29 2.08 -24.66
N ARG A 164 -6.47 1.46 -24.59
CA ARG A 164 -7.50 1.83 -23.61
C ARG A 164 -7.06 1.37 -22.23
N THR A 165 -7.17 2.24 -21.24
CA THR A 165 -6.97 1.83 -19.85
C THR A 165 -8.03 0.80 -19.45
N PRO A 166 -7.79 -0.08 -18.47
CA PRO A 166 -8.81 -1.02 -17.99
C PRO A 166 -10.10 -0.32 -17.56
N ALA A 167 -10.00 0.88 -16.96
CA ALA A 167 -11.17 1.68 -16.59
C ALA A 167 -11.95 2.18 -17.82
N GLN A 168 -11.27 2.61 -18.89
CA GLN A 168 -11.93 3.00 -20.15
C GLN A 168 -12.56 1.79 -20.85
N LYS A 169 -11.88 0.64 -20.86
CA LYS A 169 -12.43 -0.60 -21.41
C LYS A 169 -13.69 -1.00 -20.64
N LEU A 170 -13.62 -1.01 -19.30
CA LEU A 170 -14.74 -1.31 -18.42
C LEU A 170 -15.95 -0.42 -18.73
N ARG A 171 -15.79 0.90 -18.74
CA ARG A 171 -16.87 1.83 -19.08
C ARG A 171 -17.47 1.58 -20.46
N GLY A 172 -16.62 1.34 -21.46
CA GLY A 172 -17.08 1.06 -22.83
C GLY A 172 -17.94 -0.20 -22.92
N GLU A 173 -17.53 -1.28 -22.25
CA GLU A 173 -18.26 -2.54 -22.21
C GLU A 173 -19.58 -2.41 -21.43
N LEU A 174 -19.55 -1.80 -20.24
CA LEU A 174 -20.76 -1.56 -19.44
C LEU A 174 -21.77 -0.68 -20.16
N ARG A 175 -21.31 0.38 -20.84
CA ARG A 175 -22.18 1.25 -21.62
C ARG A 175 -22.85 0.49 -22.76
N ARG A 176 -22.14 -0.42 -23.43
CA ARG A 176 -22.71 -1.27 -24.46
C ARG A 176 -23.79 -2.19 -23.89
N MET A 177 -23.55 -2.79 -22.72
CA MET A 177 -24.54 -3.64 -22.06
C MET A 177 -25.81 -2.88 -21.67
N VAL A 178 -25.67 -1.70 -21.06
CA VAL A 178 -26.80 -0.85 -20.64
C VAL A 178 -27.64 -0.43 -21.85
N LEU A 179 -27.00 0.05 -22.92
CA LEU A 179 -27.69 0.38 -24.16
C LEU A 179 -28.36 -0.83 -24.81
N GLY A 180 -27.74 -2.01 -24.70
CA GLY A 180 -28.29 -3.28 -25.20
C GLY A 180 -29.56 -3.73 -24.47
N LEU A 181 -29.77 -3.29 -23.22
CA LEU A 181 -31.02 -3.47 -22.48
C LEU A 181 -32.11 -2.45 -22.86
N GLY A 182 -31.81 -1.49 -23.74
CA GLY A 182 -32.70 -0.38 -24.07
C GLY A 182 -32.72 0.73 -23.02
N GLU A 183 -31.79 0.71 -22.07
CA GLU A 183 -31.67 1.69 -20.98
C GLU A 183 -30.65 2.78 -21.35
N SER A 184 -30.80 3.98 -20.78
CA SER A 184 -29.88 5.09 -21.06
C SER A 184 -28.69 5.10 -20.10
N TRP A 185 -27.53 5.55 -20.59
CA TRP A 185 -26.33 5.74 -19.76
C TRP A 185 -26.41 7.08 -19.03
N SER A 186 -26.76 7.04 -17.75
CA SER A 186 -26.87 8.24 -16.90
C SER A 186 -25.53 8.65 -16.29
N GLU A 187 -25.45 9.90 -15.81
CA GLU A 187 -24.31 10.39 -15.04
C GLU A 187 -24.13 9.64 -13.71
N GLU A 188 -25.23 9.18 -13.10
CA GLU A 188 -25.20 8.33 -11.90
C GLU A 188 -24.43 7.03 -12.17
N LEU A 189 -24.74 6.33 -13.26
CA LEU A 189 -24.02 5.10 -13.64
C LEU A 189 -22.55 5.37 -13.92
N GLU A 190 -22.22 6.50 -14.57
CA GLU A 190 -20.83 6.88 -14.83
C GLU A 190 -20.01 7.06 -13.54
N HIS A 191 -20.63 7.63 -12.50
CA HIS A 191 -19.99 7.82 -11.19
C HIS A 191 -19.90 6.53 -10.37
N ASP A 192 -20.86 5.62 -10.55
CA ASP A 192 -20.99 4.37 -9.81
C ASP A 192 -20.04 3.26 -10.32
N VAL A 193 -19.41 3.46 -11.50
CA VAL A 193 -18.35 2.58 -12.03
C VAL A 193 -17.02 2.85 -11.29
N PRO A 194 -16.31 1.80 -10.82
CA PRO A 194 -15.07 1.96 -10.07
C PRO A 194 -13.98 2.62 -10.92
N ARG A 195 -13.31 3.61 -10.31
CA ARG A 195 -12.13 4.29 -10.90
C ARG A 195 -10.80 3.68 -10.48
N SER A 196 -10.80 2.94 -9.37
CA SER A 196 -9.65 2.24 -8.84
C SER A 196 -10.11 0.94 -8.18
N TRP A 197 -9.20 -0.02 -8.08
CA TRP A 197 -9.45 -1.32 -7.48
C TRP A 197 -8.12 -1.90 -6.99
N GLN A 198 -8.19 -2.82 -6.03
CA GLN A 198 -7.05 -3.58 -5.57
C GLN A 198 -6.97 -4.90 -6.37
N ARG A 199 -5.76 -5.35 -6.68
CA ARG A 199 -5.55 -6.56 -7.49
C ARG A 199 -4.55 -7.49 -6.80
N HIS A 200 -4.90 -8.77 -6.77
CA HIS A 200 -4.02 -9.86 -6.36
C HIS A 200 -4.07 -10.96 -7.40
N GLY A 201 -3.07 -11.01 -8.28
CA GLY A 201 -3.03 -11.97 -9.39
C GLY A 201 -4.22 -11.83 -10.32
N ASP A 202 -5.08 -12.85 -10.34
CA ASP A 202 -6.31 -12.97 -11.13
C ASP A 202 -7.58 -12.48 -10.39
N LEU A 203 -7.47 -12.13 -9.10
CA LEU A 203 -8.58 -11.60 -8.30
C LEU A 203 -8.51 -10.07 -8.21
N VAL A 204 -9.65 -9.42 -8.46
CA VAL A 204 -9.82 -7.98 -8.28
C VAL A 204 -10.83 -7.67 -7.16
N LEU A 205 -10.43 -6.80 -6.24
CA LEU A 205 -11.21 -6.28 -5.13
C LEU A 205 -11.76 -4.89 -5.49
N LEU A 206 -13.07 -4.82 -5.65
CA LEU A 206 -13.83 -3.60 -5.91
C LEU A 206 -14.22 -2.89 -4.61
N SER A 207 -14.44 -1.58 -4.68
CA SER A 207 -14.97 -0.80 -3.55
C SER A 207 -16.41 -1.20 -3.23
N GLU A 208 -16.82 -0.99 -1.99
CA GLU A 208 -18.20 -1.16 -1.54
C GLU A 208 -19.17 -0.23 -2.28
N ASP A 209 -18.73 0.99 -2.56
CA ASP A 209 -19.50 2.05 -3.20
C ASP A 209 -19.58 1.92 -4.73
N SER A 210 -19.18 0.78 -5.28
CA SER A 210 -19.20 0.52 -6.73
C SER A 210 -20.36 -0.38 -7.11
N PHE A 211 -21.00 -0.07 -8.23
CA PHE A 211 -22.16 -0.81 -8.73
C PHE A 211 -23.30 -0.86 -7.70
N SER A 212 -23.63 0.28 -7.10
CA SER A 212 -24.71 0.47 -6.14
C SER A 212 -26.08 0.71 -6.80
N ALA A 213 -26.11 1.24 -8.03
CA ALA A 213 -27.36 1.52 -8.74
C ALA A 213 -28.15 0.26 -9.06
N ALA A 214 -29.49 0.32 -8.90
CA ALA A 214 -30.39 -0.82 -9.09
C ALA A 214 -30.34 -1.43 -10.50
N LEU A 215 -29.93 -0.64 -11.50
CA LEU A 215 -29.81 -1.11 -12.88
C LEU A 215 -28.76 -2.21 -13.03
N TRP A 216 -27.65 -2.15 -12.27
CA TRP A 216 -26.61 -3.16 -12.33
C TRP A 216 -27.12 -4.56 -11.94
N THR A 217 -28.07 -4.63 -11.01
CA THR A 217 -28.71 -5.88 -10.60
C THR A 217 -29.48 -6.53 -11.75
N LYS A 218 -30.03 -5.75 -12.69
CA LYS A 218 -30.73 -6.29 -13.87
C LYS A 218 -29.78 -7.04 -14.83
N LEU A 219 -28.50 -6.69 -14.85
CA LEU A 219 -27.50 -7.36 -15.68
C LEU A 219 -27.07 -8.73 -15.13
N GLY A 220 -27.38 -9.01 -13.86
CA GLY A 220 -27.14 -10.32 -13.26
C GLY A 220 -25.68 -10.78 -13.33
N PRO A 221 -25.41 -12.10 -13.48
CA PRO A 221 -24.06 -12.65 -13.51
C PRO A 221 -23.17 -12.13 -14.66
N ALA A 222 -23.77 -11.79 -15.80
CA ALA A 222 -23.07 -11.29 -16.98
C ALA A 222 -22.32 -9.96 -16.72
N LEU A 223 -22.80 -9.17 -15.74
CA LEU A 223 -22.08 -7.99 -15.27
C LEU A 223 -20.68 -8.37 -14.78
N TRP A 224 -20.59 -9.33 -13.87
CA TRP A 224 -19.33 -9.69 -13.22
C TRP A 224 -18.34 -10.32 -14.18
N GLU A 225 -18.81 -11.15 -15.12
CA GLU A 225 -17.97 -11.68 -16.20
C GLU A 225 -17.39 -10.56 -17.07
N THR A 226 -18.22 -9.58 -17.42
CA THR A 226 -17.79 -8.42 -18.22
C THR A 226 -16.79 -7.55 -17.45
N VAL A 227 -17.05 -7.28 -16.17
CA VAL A 227 -16.13 -6.53 -15.30
C VAL A 227 -14.79 -7.27 -15.20
N ALA A 228 -14.79 -8.57 -14.95
CA ALA A 228 -13.58 -9.37 -14.84
C ALA A 228 -12.77 -9.34 -16.15
N SER A 229 -13.42 -9.58 -17.29
CA SER A 229 -12.80 -9.52 -18.61
C SER A 229 -12.25 -8.12 -18.96
N ALA A 230 -12.97 -7.07 -18.60
CA ALA A 230 -12.52 -5.69 -18.81
C ALA A 230 -11.30 -5.34 -17.97
N LEU A 231 -11.25 -5.83 -16.73
CA LEU A 231 -10.15 -5.61 -15.79
C LEU A 231 -9.01 -6.63 -15.94
N GLY A 232 -9.16 -7.61 -16.85
CA GLY A 232 -8.17 -8.67 -17.08
C GLY A 232 -8.00 -9.58 -15.86
N ALA A 233 -9.09 -9.91 -15.20
CA ALA A 233 -9.19 -10.75 -14.01
C ALA A 233 -10.07 -11.98 -14.30
N GLN A 234 -9.98 -13.01 -13.46
CA GLN A 234 -10.87 -14.18 -13.51
C GLN A 234 -11.82 -14.21 -12.33
N ARG A 235 -11.44 -13.61 -11.20
CA ARG A 235 -12.22 -13.56 -9.96
C ARG A 235 -12.49 -12.11 -9.56
N LEU A 236 -13.65 -11.87 -8.98
CA LEU A 236 -14.05 -10.58 -8.44
C LEU A 236 -14.54 -10.71 -7.01
N ALA A 237 -14.19 -9.73 -6.20
CA ALA A 237 -14.70 -9.59 -4.86
C ALA A 237 -15.05 -8.13 -4.58
N ARG A 238 -16.02 -7.90 -3.69
CA ARG A 238 -16.35 -6.58 -3.16
C ARG A 238 -15.78 -6.47 -1.75
N ARG A 239 -15.07 -5.38 -1.49
CA ARG A 239 -14.51 -5.07 -0.18
C ARG A 239 -15.36 -4.01 0.53
N GLY A 240 -16.03 -4.42 1.60
CA GLY A 240 -16.70 -3.54 2.56
C GLY A 240 -15.78 -3.04 3.66
N ARG A 241 -16.35 -2.26 4.58
CA ARG A 241 -15.63 -1.82 5.80
C ARG A 241 -15.24 -3.00 6.68
N VAL A 242 -14.01 -2.96 7.19
CA VAL A 242 -13.52 -3.91 8.19
C VAL A 242 -14.39 -3.81 9.44
N LEU A 243 -14.83 -4.96 9.97
CA LEU A 243 -15.75 -4.99 11.10
C LEU A 243 -15.06 -4.47 12.39
N PRO A 244 -15.76 -3.65 13.20
CA PRO A 244 -15.24 -3.19 14.49
C PRO A 244 -15.22 -4.37 15.46
N GLY A 245 -14.05 -4.97 15.65
CA GLY A 245 -13.84 -6.07 16.58
C GLY A 245 -12.36 -6.39 16.72
N GLY A 246 -11.98 -7.13 17.76
CA GLY A 246 -10.57 -7.43 18.04
C GLY A 246 -9.83 -8.08 16.86
N MET A 247 -10.47 -9.04 16.19
CA MET A 247 -9.89 -9.74 15.03
C MET A 247 -9.78 -8.87 13.77
N ARG A 248 -10.48 -7.71 13.74
CA ARG A 248 -10.57 -6.81 12.58
C ARG A 248 -10.88 -7.57 11.29
N SER A 249 -11.90 -8.43 11.35
CA SER A 249 -12.28 -9.33 10.26
C SER A 249 -12.67 -8.54 9.00
N PRO A 250 -12.20 -8.96 7.81
CA PRO A 250 -12.58 -8.31 6.57
C PRO A 250 -14.08 -8.52 6.29
N SER A 251 -14.72 -7.49 5.72
CA SER A 251 -16.03 -7.64 5.07
C SER A 251 -15.76 -7.76 3.58
N VAL A 252 -15.65 -8.98 3.07
CA VAL A 252 -15.37 -9.23 1.64
C VAL A 252 -16.32 -10.30 1.11
N THR A 253 -16.99 -9.99 0.00
CA THR A 253 -17.94 -10.88 -0.67
C THR A 253 -17.42 -11.21 -2.06
N LEU A 254 -17.29 -12.50 -2.38
CA LEU A 254 -16.96 -12.95 -3.74
C LEU A 254 -18.15 -12.69 -4.67
N LEU A 255 -17.89 -11.96 -5.76
CA LEU A 255 -18.88 -11.63 -6.80
C LEU A 255 -18.75 -12.58 -8.00
N LEU A 256 -17.53 -13.03 -8.30
CA LEU A 256 -17.22 -14.00 -9.35
C LEU A 256 -16.08 -14.89 -8.88
N GLY A 257 -16.27 -16.22 -8.98
CA GLY A 257 -15.38 -17.23 -8.42
C GLY A 257 -15.78 -17.63 -6.99
N GLN A 258 -15.24 -18.77 -6.53
CA GLN A 258 -15.58 -19.35 -5.22
C GLN A 258 -14.38 -19.41 -4.25
N ASP A 259 -13.16 -19.19 -4.75
CA ASP A 259 -11.94 -19.23 -3.97
C ASP A 259 -11.46 -17.82 -3.62
N GLY A 260 -11.28 -17.56 -2.32
CA GLY A 260 -10.77 -16.30 -1.77
C GLY A 260 -9.24 -16.25 -1.60
N TRP A 261 -8.53 -17.36 -1.81
CA TRP A 261 -7.07 -17.38 -1.68
C TRP A 261 -6.39 -16.58 -2.77
N VAL A 262 -5.47 -15.71 -2.36
CA VAL A 262 -4.67 -14.88 -3.26
C VAL A 262 -3.21 -14.91 -2.86
N GLU A 263 -2.35 -14.51 -3.79
CA GLU A 263 -0.94 -14.23 -3.53
C GLU A 263 -0.66 -12.73 -3.70
N HIS A 264 0.18 -12.20 -2.82
CA HIS A 264 0.70 -10.85 -2.86
C HIS A 264 2.21 -10.89 -2.63
N VAL A 265 2.97 -10.09 -3.36
CA VAL A 265 4.44 -10.02 -3.20
C VAL A 265 4.83 -8.61 -2.83
N ASP A 266 5.50 -8.46 -1.68
CA ASP A 266 6.08 -7.19 -1.24
C ASP A 266 7.57 -7.38 -0.96
N ASN A 267 8.41 -6.58 -1.61
CA ASN A 267 9.87 -6.62 -1.43
C ASN A 267 10.45 -8.06 -1.52
N GLY A 268 9.98 -8.84 -2.50
CA GLY A 268 10.41 -10.24 -2.69
C GLY A 268 9.81 -11.25 -1.70
N ILE A 269 9.08 -10.82 -0.67
CA ILE A 269 8.38 -11.71 0.27
C ILE A 269 7.00 -12.05 -0.31
N ARG A 270 6.70 -13.35 -0.37
CA ARG A 270 5.42 -13.86 -0.86
C ARG A 270 4.45 -14.07 0.29
N TYR A 271 3.25 -13.52 0.16
CA TYR A 271 2.16 -13.64 1.12
C TYR A 271 0.97 -14.30 0.42
N THR A 272 0.43 -15.33 1.03
CA THR A 272 -0.83 -15.96 0.65
C THR A 272 -1.81 -15.84 1.80
N PHE A 273 -3.06 -15.55 1.48
CA PHE A 273 -4.14 -15.41 2.45
C PHE A 273 -5.49 -15.46 1.73
N ASP A 274 -6.53 -15.78 2.49
CA ASP A 274 -7.91 -15.68 2.02
C ASP A 274 -8.44 -14.26 2.25
N VAL A 275 -8.76 -13.54 1.18
CA VAL A 275 -9.27 -12.15 1.24
C VAL A 275 -10.59 -12.03 2.01
N THR A 276 -11.35 -13.12 2.14
CA THR A 276 -12.62 -13.17 2.86
C THR A 276 -12.46 -13.39 4.35
N LYS A 277 -11.27 -13.81 4.80
CA LYS A 277 -10.99 -14.23 6.18
C LYS A 277 -9.88 -13.43 6.87
N CYS A 278 -8.94 -12.90 6.09
CA CYS A 278 -7.77 -12.19 6.59
C CYS A 278 -7.72 -10.76 6.07
N MET A 279 -7.40 -9.81 6.96
CA MET A 279 -7.17 -8.44 6.55
C MET A 279 -5.79 -8.29 5.89
N PHE A 280 -5.76 -7.69 4.68
CA PHE A 280 -4.54 -7.23 4.03
C PHE A 280 -4.50 -5.70 3.88
N SER A 281 -3.49 -5.04 4.44
CA SER A 281 -3.28 -3.59 4.35
C SER A 281 -1.99 -3.27 3.59
N PRO A 282 -2.08 -2.72 2.37
CA PRO A 282 -0.88 -2.32 1.61
C PRO A 282 -0.22 -1.05 2.18
N GLY A 283 -0.91 -0.29 3.04
CA GLY A 283 -0.49 1.06 3.45
C GLY A 283 0.73 1.14 4.37
N ASN A 284 1.34 0.02 4.76
CA ASN A 284 2.49 -0.01 5.69
C ASN A 284 3.79 -0.43 4.98
N ILE A 285 3.88 -0.26 3.65
CA ILE A 285 5.07 -0.66 2.89
C ILE A 285 6.34 0.05 3.37
N THR A 286 6.28 1.35 3.65
CA THR A 286 7.42 2.13 4.17
C THR A 286 7.97 1.53 5.46
N GLU A 287 7.09 1.23 6.41
CA GLU A 287 7.48 0.62 7.68
C GLU A 287 8.00 -0.81 7.50
N LYS A 288 7.41 -1.61 6.61
CA LYS A 288 7.94 -2.95 6.30
C LYS A 288 9.34 -2.88 5.71
N LEU A 289 9.64 -1.89 4.87
CA LEU A 289 10.99 -1.66 4.32
C LEU A 289 11.97 -1.20 5.41
N ARG A 290 11.53 -0.37 6.36
CA ARG A 290 12.34 0.04 7.52
C ARG A 290 12.64 -1.15 8.43
N VAL A 291 11.63 -1.95 8.75
CA VAL A 291 11.81 -3.19 9.53
C VAL A 291 12.78 -4.15 8.82
N ALA A 292 12.65 -4.29 7.50
CA ALA A 292 13.53 -5.12 6.69
C ALA A 292 15.00 -4.66 6.69
N SER A 293 15.30 -3.40 7.01
CA SER A 293 16.67 -2.87 7.09
C SER A 293 17.26 -2.84 8.51
N LEU A 294 16.51 -3.27 9.52
CA LEU A 294 17.00 -3.33 10.89
C LEU A 294 18.12 -4.38 11.03
N PRO A 295 19.17 -4.11 11.82
CA PRO A 295 20.25 -5.06 12.04
C PRO A 295 19.84 -6.11 13.08
N CYS A 296 19.10 -7.15 12.66
CA CYS A 296 18.56 -8.18 13.54
C CYS A 296 19.32 -9.52 13.49
N ALA A 297 20.48 -9.56 12.84
CA ALA A 297 21.28 -10.78 12.73
C ALA A 297 21.63 -11.35 14.12
N GLY A 298 21.26 -12.61 14.36
CA GLY A 298 21.51 -13.29 15.64
C GLY A 298 20.47 -13.00 16.73
N GLU A 299 19.51 -12.10 16.51
CA GLU A 299 18.51 -11.72 17.50
C GLU A 299 17.30 -12.67 17.52
N VAL A 300 16.71 -12.85 18.70
CA VAL A 300 15.41 -13.49 18.89
C VAL A 300 14.35 -12.40 19.04
N LEU A 301 13.29 -12.46 18.23
CA LEU A 301 12.18 -11.51 18.28
C LEU A 301 10.88 -12.17 18.74
N VAL A 302 10.01 -11.36 19.33
CA VAL A 302 8.62 -11.71 19.61
C VAL A 302 7.70 -10.73 18.87
N ASP A 303 6.87 -11.22 17.95
CA ASP A 303 5.84 -10.44 17.26
C ASP A 303 4.47 -10.73 17.91
N LEU A 304 3.92 -9.77 18.66
CA LEU A 304 2.71 -10.00 19.46
C LEU A 304 1.41 -9.97 18.64
N TYR A 305 1.48 -9.53 17.38
CA TYR A 305 0.33 -9.37 16.48
C TYR A 305 0.70 -9.74 15.04
N ALA A 306 1.11 -10.98 14.83
CA ALA A 306 1.78 -11.41 13.59
C ALA A 306 0.87 -11.33 12.35
N GLY A 307 -0.44 -11.52 12.49
CA GLY A 307 -1.36 -11.60 11.37
C GLY A 307 -0.94 -12.72 10.42
N ILE A 308 -0.90 -12.40 9.12
CA ILE A 308 -0.39 -13.31 8.08
C ILE A 308 1.14 -13.30 7.95
N GLY A 309 1.84 -12.64 8.88
CA GLY A 309 3.29 -12.46 8.88
C GLY A 309 3.76 -11.07 8.43
N TYR A 310 2.98 -10.02 8.70
CA TYR A 310 3.24 -8.66 8.19
C TYR A 310 4.65 -8.15 8.50
N PHE A 311 5.05 -8.25 9.77
CA PHE A 311 6.39 -7.84 10.24
C PHE A 311 7.28 -9.04 10.53
N THR A 312 6.70 -10.15 11.01
CA THR A 312 7.39 -11.44 11.16
C THR A 312 8.23 -11.83 9.92
N LEU A 313 7.67 -11.76 8.71
CA LEU A 313 8.41 -12.16 7.50
C LEU A 313 9.53 -11.17 7.12
N PRO A 314 9.33 -9.84 7.12
CA PRO A 314 10.43 -8.88 6.97
C PRO A 314 11.59 -9.09 7.95
N TYR A 315 11.30 -9.38 9.23
CA TYR A 315 12.33 -9.68 10.21
C TYR A 315 13.13 -10.95 9.85
N LEU A 316 12.43 -12.01 9.44
CA LEU A 316 13.07 -13.29 9.11
C LEU A 316 13.84 -13.26 7.80
N VAL A 317 13.27 -12.67 6.74
CA VAL A 317 13.81 -12.74 5.38
C VAL A 317 14.91 -11.71 5.15
N HIS A 318 14.69 -10.46 5.57
CA HIS A 318 15.57 -9.35 5.24
C HIS A 318 16.41 -8.85 6.41
N ALA A 319 15.81 -8.67 7.59
CA ALA A 319 16.54 -8.25 8.79
C ALA A 319 17.44 -9.36 9.39
N ALA A 320 17.31 -10.58 8.86
CA ALA A 320 18.09 -11.77 9.23
C ALA A 320 17.97 -12.17 10.72
N ALA A 321 16.80 -11.92 11.33
CA ALA A 321 16.48 -12.42 12.66
C ALA A 321 16.78 -13.92 12.80
N ALA A 322 17.43 -14.33 13.88
CA ALA A 322 17.77 -15.73 14.09
C ALA A 322 16.50 -16.56 14.33
N PHE A 323 15.56 -16.02 15.11
CA PHE A 323 14.32 -16.69 15.44
C PHE A 323 13.18 -15.69 15.73
N VAL A 324 11.95 -16.04 15.39
CA VAL A 324 10.76 -15.25 15.73
C VAL A 324 9.71 -16.10 16.45
N HIS A 325 9.22 -15.62 17.58
CA HIS A 325 7.97 -16.09 18.18
C HIS A 325 6.82 -15.21 17.71
N ALA A 326 5.89 -15.77 16.93
CA ALA A 326 4.80 -15.04 16.30
C ALA A 326 3.46 -15.36 16.97
N CYS A 327 2.82 -14.38 17.61
CA CYS A 327 1.52 -14.54 18.24
C CYS A 327 0.39 -14.13 17.29
N GLU A 328 -0.60 -15.00 17.11
CA GLU A 328 -1.79 -14.70 16.30
C GLU A 328 -2.98 -15.52 16.80
N TRP A 329 -4.14 -14.88 16.99
CA TRP A 329 -5.35 -15.53 17.52
C TRP A 329 -6.35 -15.95 16.44
N ASN A 330 -6.36 -15.30 15.27
CA ASN A 330 -7.27 -15.60 14.18
C ASN A 330 -6.75 -16.85 13.46
N HIS A 331 -7.51 -17.94 13.57
CA HIS A 331 -7.15 -19.23 13.01
C HIS A 331 -6.87 -19.18 11.49
N HIS A 332 -7.59 -18.35 10.74
CA HIS A 332 -7.35 -18.16 9.30
C HIS A 332 -6.04 -17.43 9.04
N ALA A 333 -5.68 -16.44 9.87
CA ALA A 333 -4.41 -15.75 9.77
C ALA A 333 -3.24 -16.66 10.17
N VAL A 334 -3.43 -17.54 11.16
CA VAL A 334 -2.45 -18.59 11.51
C VAL A 334 -2.21 -19.54 10.33
N GLU A 335 -3.28 -19.98 9.66
CA GLU A 335 -3.16 -20.84 8.48
C GLU A 335 -2.35 -20.14 7.37
N ALA A 336 -2.70 -18.88 7.07
CA ALA A 336 -1.96 -18.06 6.12
C ALA A 336 -0.50 -17.88 6.53
N LEU A 337 -0.22 -17.56 7.81
CA LEU A 337 1.13 -17.38 8.33
C LEU A 337 1.97 -18.65 8.16
N ARG A 338 1.43 -19.84 8.47
CA ARG A 338 2.14 -21.12 8.25
C ARG A 338 2.52 -21.31 6.78
N ARG A 339 1.58 -21.07 5.86
CA ARG A 339 1.84 -21.14 4.42
C ARG A 339 2.91 -20.13 4.01
N ASN A 340 2.84 -18.92 4.52
CA ASN A 340 3.76 -17.85 4.15
C ASN A 340 5.19 -18.11 4.67
N LEU A 341 5.33 -18.62 5.89
CA LEU A 341 6.63 -19.05 6.41
C LEU A 341 7.27 -20.12 5.52
N ALA A 342 6.49 -21.13 5.10
CA ALA A 342 6.95 -22.18 4.20
C ALA A 342 7.30 -21.65 2.80
N LEU A 343 6.44 -20.80 2.22
CA LEU A 343 6.65 -20.19 0.90
C LEU A 343 7.93 -19.35 0.81
N ASN A 344 8.37 -18.77 1.93
CA ASN A 344 9.59 -17.97 2.01
C ASN A 344 10.78 -18.76 2.59
N GLY A 345 10.64 -20.05 2.89
CA GLY A 345 11.72 -20.91 3.38
C GLY A 345 12.24 -20.55 4.78
N VAL A 346 11.39 -20.00 5.64
CA VAL A 346 11.76 -19.52 6.99
C VAL A 346 10.98 -20.18 8.12
N GLN A 347 10.23 -21.25 7.83
CA GLN A 347 9.37 -21.93 8.79
C GLN A 347 10.14 -22.51 10.00
N GLU A 348 11.37 -22.98 9.81
CA GLU A 348 12.19 -23.53 10.91
C GLU A 348 12.70 -22.44 11.88
N ARG A 349 12.65 -21.17 11.47
CA ARG A 349 13.09 -20.02 12.28
C ARG A 349 11.92 -19.29 12.95
N CYS A 350 10.72 -19.86 12.91
CA CYS A 350 9.54 -19.22 13.49
C CYS A 350 8.68 -20.21 14.27
N HIS A 351 8.30 -19.85 15.49
CA HIS A 351 7.28 -20.57 16.24
C HIS A 351 6.00 -19.74 16.34
N ILE A 352 4.87 -20.30 15.91
CA ILE A 352 3.57 -19.64 15.97
C ILE A 352 2.86 -20.02 17.27
N HIS A 353 2.57 -19.01 18.09
CA HIS A 353 1.72 -19.12 19.27
C HIS A 353 0.28 -18.78 18.88
N HIS A 354 -0.54 -19.83 18.65
CA HIS A 354 -1.95 -19.64 18.33
C HIS A 354 -2.74 -19.32 19.59
N GLY A 355 -3.30 -18.10 19.66
CA GLY A 355 -4.14 -17.66 20.77
C GLY A 355 -3.94 -16.20 21.11
N ASP A 356 -4.58 -15.78 22.21
CA ASP A 356 -4.43 -14.42 22.74
C ASP A 356 -3.01 -14.23 23.32
N ASN A 357 -2.28 -13.23 22.82
CA ASN A 357 -0.93 -12.94 23.29
C ASN A 357 -0.84 -12.63 24.79
N ARG A 358 -1.94 -12.18 25.41
CA ARG A 358 -2.01 -11.91 26.87
C ARG A 358 -1.80 -13.18 27.70
N GLN A 359 -2.11 -14.34 27.12
CA GLN A 359 -1.95 -15.65 27.73
C GLN A 359 -0.59 -16.31 27.42
N LEU A 360 0.28 -15.63 26.66
CA LEU A 360 1.60 -16.15 26.29
C LEU A 360 2.47 -16.40 27.54
N GLN A 361 2.95 -17.62 27.71
CA GLN A 361 3.76 -18.02 28.87
C GLN A 361 5.28 -17.87 28.66
N LEU A 362 5.71 -17.23 27.57
CA LEU A 362 7.12 -16.89 27.34
C LEU A 362 7.60 -15.78 28.28
N GLN A 363 8.88 -15.85 28.62
CA GLN A 363 9.59 -14.87 29.44
C GLN A 363 11.09 -14.90 29.12
N ASP A 364 11.78 -13.76 29.21
CA ASP A 364 13.25 -13.70 29.17
C ASP A 364 13.90 -14.30 27.90
N VAL A 365 13.29 -14.07 26.73
CA VAL A 365 13.74 -14.65 25.45
C VAL A 365 14.11 -13.61 24.39
N ALA A 366 13.49 -12.43 24.42
CA ALA A 366 13.47 -11.51 23.29
C ALA A 366 14.56 -10.43 23.38
N ASP A 367 15.31 -10.26 22.29
CA ASP A 367 16.14 -9.09 22.03
C ASP A 367 15.28 -7.92 21.52
N ARG A 368 14.21 -8.23 20.78
CA ARG A 368 13.21 -7.23 20.35
C ARG A 368 11.79 -7.75 20.42
N VAL A 369 10.85 -6.84 20.63
CA VAL A 369 9.42 -7.14 20.62
C VAL A 369 8.72 -6.19 19.66
N ASN A 370 7.96 -6.75 18.71
CA ASN A 370 7.12 -6.00 17.79
C ASN A 370 5.67 -5.95 18.29
N LEU A 371 5.15 -4.73 18.48
CA LEU A 371 3.80 -4.44 18.96
C LEU A 371 3.00 -3.77 17.82
N GLY A 372 2.76 -4.52 16.74
CA GLY A 372 2.13 -4.08 15.49
C GLY A 372 0.61 -3.81 15.51
N LEU A 373 0.01 -3.50 16.66
CA LEU A 373 -1.45 -3.26 16.77
C LEU A 373 -1.78 -1.77 16.74
N ILE A 374 -2.83 -1.40 16.00
CA ILE A 374 -3.42 -0.06 15.96
C ILE A 374 -4.93 -0.16 16.24
N PRO A 375 -5.55 0.85 16.89
CA PRO A 375 -4.98 2.15 17.25
C PRO A 375 -4.00 2.14 18.44
N SER A 376 -4.02 1.11 19.29
CA SER A 376 -3.13 0.97 20.43
C SER A 376 -2.78 -0.49 20.69
N SER A 377 -1.62 -0.72 21.30
CA SER A 377 -1.09 -2.03 21.73
C SER A 377 -0.90 -2.12 23.26
N GLU A 378 -1.50 -1.20 24.03
CA GLU A 378 -1.30 -1.05 25.48
C GLU A 378 -1.55 -2.33 26.29
N GLU A 379 -2.58 -3.11 25.93
CA GLU A 379 -2.88 -4.38 26.61
C GLU A 379 -1.77 -5.43 26.43
N GLY A 380 -0.93 -5.30 25.39
CA GLY A 380 0.21 -6.17 25.13
C GLY A 380 1.49 -5.74 25.85
N TRP A 381 1.54 -4.54 26.45
CA TRP A 381 2.76 -4.02 27.08
C TRP A 381 3.28 -4.89 28.23
N PRO A 382 2.43 -5.40 29.16
CA PRO A 382 2.92 -6.29 30.22
C PRO A 382 3.56 -7.57 29.67
N VAL A 383 3.04 -8.11 28.56
CA VAL A 383 3.62 -9.28 27.89
C VAL A 383 4.94 -8.91 27.23
N ALA A 384 5.00 -7.76 26.54
CA ALA A 384 6.21 -7.27 25.90
C ALA A 384 7.36 -7.09 26.91
N CYS A 385 7.08 -6.47 28.06
CA CYS A 385 8.04 -6.36 29.15
C CYS A 385 8.49 -7.73 29.68
N ARG A 386 7.56 -8.68 29.81
CA ARG A 386 7.87 -10.03 30.32
C ARG A 386 8.76 -10.86 29.41
N VAL A 387 8.58 -10.77 28.09
CA VAL A 387 9.37 -11.55 27.14
C VAL A 387 10.76 -10.99 26.89
N LEU A 388 11.01 -9.71 27.21
CA LEU A 388 12.35 -9.11 27.10
C LEU A 388 13.36 -9.85 27.99
N LYS A 389 14.60 -9.95 27.50
CA LYS A 389 15.70 -10.53 28.27
C LYS A 389 15.94 -9.71 29.54
N LYS A 390 15.86 -10.34 30.70
CA LYS A 390 15.98 -9.73 32.03
C LYS A 390 17.37 -9.15 32.29
N GLY A 391 18.41 -9.87 31.83
CA GLY A 391 19.81 -9.50 32.07
C GLY A 391 20.34 -8.43 31.13
N THR A 392 19.89 -8.42 29.87
CA THR A 392 20.40 -7.52 28.83
C THR A 392 19.40 -6.45 28.40
N GLY A 393 18.10 -6.65 28.66
CA GLY A 393 17.04 -5.85 28.07
C GLY A 393 16.89 -6.10 26.56
N GLY A 394 16.32 -5.13 25.85
CA GLY A 394 16.06 -5.20 24.42
C GLY A 394 15.32 -3.97 23.90
N VAL A 395 14.75 -4.07 22.69
CA VAL A 395 14.04 -2.96 22.03
C VAL A 395 12.57 -3.30 21.80
N LEU A 396 11.66 -2.39 22.15
CA LEU A 396 10.24 -2.47 21.83
C LEU A 396 9.94 -1.59 20.61
N HIS A 397 9.26 -2.15 19.60
CA HIS A 397 8.74 -1.43 18.44
C HIS A 397 7.22 -1.24 18.60
N ILE A 398 6.79 -0.08 19.09
CA ILE A 398 5.42 0.17 19.55
C ILE A 398 4.64 0.96 18.51
N HIS A 399 3.68 0.32 17.85
CA HIS A 399 2.79 0.99 16.91
C HIS A 399 1.64 1.68 17.65
N HIS A 400 1.28 2.88 17.21
CA HIS A 400 0.18 3.63 17.80
C HIS A 400 -0.42 4.68 16.84
N ASN A 401 -1.71 4.97 17.01
CA ASN A 401 -2.34 6.14 16.40
C ASN A 401 -2.30 7.30 17.38
N VAL A 402 -1.54 8.36 17.08
CA VAL A 402 -1.54 9.59 17.87
C VAL A 402 -2.49 10.61 17.26
N GLU A 403 -3.39 11.12 18.09
CA GLU A 403 -4.30 12.19 17.75
C GLU A 403 -3.69 13.56 18.11
N ALA A 404 -3.63 14.46 17.12
CA ALA A 404 -3.32 15.86 17.35
C ALA A 404 -4.62 16.61 17.61
N LEU A 405 -4.96 16.84 18.88
CA LEU A 405 -6.09 17.70 19.22
C LEU A 405 -5.83 19.10 18.62
N PRO A 406 -6.83 19.73 17.97
CA PRO A 406 -6.74 21.14 17.64
C PRO A 406 -6.46 21.91 18.93
N ALA A 407 -5.50 22.84 18.91
CA ALA A 407 -5.36 23.79 20.00
C ALA A 407 -6.75 24.43 20.24
N PRO A 408 -7.26 24.47 21.48
CA PRO A 408 -8.49 25.19 21.74
C PRO A 408 -8.28 26.61 21.22
N SER A 409 -9.18 27.09 20.35
CA SER A 409 -9.23 28.51 20.01
C SER A 409 -9.24 29.26 21.33
N CYS A 410 -8.19 30.02 21.58
CA CYS A 410 -8.03 30.79 22.80
C CYS A 410 -9.32 31.59 23.04
N LEU A 411 -10.08 31.17 24.06
CA LEU A 411 -11.08 32.02 24.68
C LEU A 411 -10.30 33.23 25.16
N GLN A 412 -10.45 34.35 24.44
CA GLN A 412 -9.91 35.62 24.88
C GLN A 412 -10.42 35.86 26.31
N PRO A 413 -9.55 36.23 27.27
CA PRO A 413 -10.01 36.54 28.61
C PRO A 413 -11.05 37.65 28.54
N ALA A 414 -12.23 37.38 29.10
CA ALA A 414 -13.27 38.38 29.26
C ALA A 414 -12.70 39.55 30.08
N VAL A 415 -12.56 40.71 29.44
CA VAL A 415 -12.19 41.96 30.10
C VAL A 415 -13.31 42.30 31.09
N PRO A 416 -13.01 42.55 32.38
CA PRO A 416 -14.05 42.93 33.33
C PRO A 416 -14.55 44.34 32.98
N ARG A 417 -15.84 44.45 32.66
CA ARG A 417 -16.55 45.72 32.59
C ARG A 417 -16.61 46.31 34.00
N ASN A 418 -15.89 47.40 34.23
CA ASN A 418 -16.18 48.30 35.34
C ASN A 418 -16.94 49.53 34.83
N GLU A 419 -17.90 49.94 35.64
CA GLU A 419 -18.96 50.88 35.35
C GLU A 419 -18.55 52.36 35.51
N GLN A 420 -19.37 53.22 34.87
CA GLN A 420 -19.73 54.62 35.22
C GLN A 420 -18.91 55.83 34.69
N ARG A 421 -19.47 56.42 33.60
CA ARG A 421 -20.02 57.81 33.44
C ARG A 421 -19.07 59.04 33.36
N PRO A 422 -19.50 60.21 32.80
CA PRO A 422 -20.59 60.52 31.83
C PRO A 422 -20.12 61.57 30.73
N PRO A 423 -20.96 62.43 30.10
CA PRO A 423 -20.96 62.64 28.65
C PRO A 423 -20.37 64.00 28.20
N GLY A 424 -19.99 64.14 26.93
CA GLY A 424 -19.57 65.44 26.40
C GLY A 424 -19.36 65.46 24.88
N ASP A 425 -20.32 66.09 24.21
CA ASP A 425 -20.27 66.86 22.96
C ASP A 425 -19.57 66.35 21.68
N SER A 426 -20.41 66.15 20.66
CA SER A 426 -20.44 66.91 19.40
C SER A 426 -19.12 67.18 18.67
N SER A 427 -18.88 66.54 17.52
CA SER A 427 -19.09 67.16 16.20
C SER A 427 -18.63 66.28 15.02
N SER A 428 -19.42 66.33 13.95
CA SER A 428 -19.11 66.28 12.51
C SER A 428 -17.86 65.56 11.98
N GLY A 429 -18.09 64.73 10.97
CA GLY A 429 -17.07 64.40 9.97
C GLY A 429 -17.52 63.24 9.09
N GLU A 430 -18.20 63.55 7.99
CA GLU A 430 -18.35 62.66 6.84
C GLU A 430 -16.96 62.39 6.24
N TRP A 431 -16.64 61.12 5.95
CA TRP A 431 -15.43 60.77 5.20
C TRP A 431 -15.80 59.79 4.09
N GLU A 432 -15.53 60.26 2.88
CA GLU A 432 -15.61 59.55 1.62
C GLU A 432 -14.59 58.41 1.53
N ASP A 433 -15.07 57.35 0.91
CA ASP A 433 -14.48 56.53 -0.14
C ASP A 433 -12.96 56.24 -0.16
N GLY A 434 -12.67 54.94 -0.23
CA GLY A 434 -11.92 54.43 -1.38
C GLY A 434 -10.43 54.17 -1.21
N GLN A 435 -10.10 52.87 -1.15
CA GLN A 435 -8.85 52.23 -1.62
C GLN A 435 -7.63 52.21 -0.69
N ARG A 436 -7.37 51.05 -0.05
CA ARG A 436 -6.34 50.07 -0.52
C ARG A 436 -6.20 48.85 0.41
N GLU A 437 -6.26 47.69 -0.25
CA GLU A 437 -5.45 46.47 -0.08
C GLU A 437 -5.11 45.93 1.33
N MET A 438 -5.68 44.76 1.64
CA MET A 438 -4.96 43.71 2.37
C MET A 438 -5.28 42.35 1.73
N GLN A 439 -4.29 41.83 1.00
CA GLN A 439 -4.32 40.52 0.35
C GLN A 439 -4.21 39.42 1.40
N SER A 440 -5.21 38.54 1.46
CA SER A 440 -5.13 37.24 2.14
C SER A 440 -4.41 36.22 1.25
N PRO A 441 -3.41 35.47 1.73
CA PRO A 441 -2.86 34.37 0.97
C PRO A 441 -3.84 33.20 0.97
N LYS A 442 -4.37 32.88 -0.22
CA LYS A 442 -4.96 31.58 -0.54
C LYS A 442 -3.84 30.55 -0.62
N GLU A 443 -3.73 29.65 0.35
CA GLU A 443 -2.91 28.45 0.16
C GLU A 443 -3.72 27.39 -0.57
N THR A 444 -3.12 26.95 -1.67
CA THR A 444 -3.68 26.08 -2.69
C THR A 444 -3.18 24.66 -2.42
N GLU A 445 -4.09 23.69 -2.43
CA GLU A 445 -3.77 22.27 -2.37
C GLU A 445 -2.96 21.82 -3.60
N GLY A 446 -1.95 20.99 -3.39
CA GLY A 446 -1.34 20.15 -4.42
C GLY A 446 0.18 20.22 -4.49
N GLY A 447 0.85 19.15 -4.06
CA GLY A 447 2.24 18.90 -4.41
C GLY A 447 2.99 18.10 -3.35
N GLY A 448 3.18 16.81 -3.60
CA GLY A 448 4.14 15.99 -2.86
C GLY A 448 5.53 16.63 -2.93
N LYS A 449 5.99 17.14 -1.80
CA LYS A 449 7.37 17.54 -1.58
C LYS A 449 7.95 16.62 -0.52
N GLU A 450 9.07 16.00 -0.86
CA GLU A 450 9.98 15.36 0.09
C GLU A 450 10.16 16.30 1.29
N MET A 451 9.78 15.82 2.47
CA MET A 451 9.91 16.58 3.71
C MET A 451 11.39 16.64 4.10
N PRO A 452 11.97 17.84 4.31
CA PRO A 452 13.28 17.95 4.92
C PRO A 452 13.21 17.38 6.35
N ALA A 453 14.28 16.70 6.80
CA ALA A 453 14.41 15.98 8.08
C ALA A 453 13.49 16.56 9.17
N SER A 454 12.34 15.91 9.37
CA SER A 454 11.19 16.49 10.04
C SER A 454 11.43 16.60 11.53
N ARG A 455 11.32 17.82 12.08
CA ARG A 455 11.19 18.06 13.51
C ARG A 455 10.00 17.21 14.02
N VAL A 456 10.27 16.26 14.93
CA VAL A 456 9.25 15.41 15.54
C VAL A 456 8.15 16.30 16.12
N ARG A 457 6.88 15.99 15.84
CA ARG A 457 5.76 16.79 16.35
C ARG A 457 5.72 16.71 17.88
N PRO A 458 5.43 17.81 18.59
CA PRO A 458 5.38 17.82 20.06
C PRO A 458 4.41 16.78 20.63
N GLU A 459 3.29 16.52 19.95
CA GLU A 459 2.30 15.50 20.35
C GLU A 459 2.91 14.11 20.35
N TRP A 460 3.69 13.78 19.33
CA TRP A 460 4.35 12.48 19.19
C TRP A 460 5.42 12.30 20.26
N GLN A 461 6.19 13.35 20.52
CA GLN A 461 7.21 13.34 21.57
C GLN A 461 6.60 13.15 22.96
N ARG A 462 5.54 13.89 23.30
CA ARG A 462 4.82 13.74 24.59
C ARG A 462 4.26 12.33 24.77
N TRP A 463 3.65 11.78 23.71
CA TRP A 463 3.15 10.41 23.73
C TRP A 463 4.28 9.39 23.93
N ALA A 464 5.41 9.56 23.25
CA ALA A 464 6.54 8.66 23.35
C ALA A 464 7.17 8.69 24.75
N GLU A 465 7.33 9.87 25.35
CA GLU A 465 7.85 10.05 26.72
C GLU A 465 6.91 9.42 27.77
N ALA A 466 5.59 9.65 27.64
CA ALA A 466 4.61 9.03 28.52
C ALA A 466 4.61 7.49 28.39
N THR A 467 4.74 6.99 27.16
CA THR A 467 4.85 5.55 26.87
C THR A 467 6.11 4.97 27.49
N ALA A 468 7.26 5.62 27.30
CA ALA A 468 8.54 5.20 27.88
C ALA A 468 8.48 5.13 29.42
N ALA A 469 7.88 6.13 30.08
CA ALA A 469 7.70 6.16 31.52
C ALA A 469 6.81 5.01 32.02
N ARG A 470 5.71 4.71 31.32
CA ARG A 470 4.81 3.58 31.66
C ARG A 470 5.50 2.22 31.49
N ILE A 471 6.22 2.03 30.38
CA ILE A 471 6.99 0.80 30.14
C ILE A 471 8.06 0.59 31.21
N ARG A 472 8.78 1.65 31.60
CA ARG A 472 9.75 1.59 32.70
C ARG A 472 9.10 1.11 33.99
N GLY A 473 7.97 1.70 34.38
CA GLY A 473 7.23 1.29 35.58
C GLY A 473 6.81 -0.19 35.55
N LEU A 474 6.32 -0.67 34.40
CA LEU A 474 5.97 -2.08 34.22
C LEU A 474 7.19 -3.01 34.36
N LEU A 475 8.35 -2.63 33.81
CA LEU A 475 9.59 -3.41 33.93
C LEU A 475 10.09 -3.46 35.38
N GLU A 476 10.02 -2.34 36.09
CA GLU A 476 10.40 -2.26 37.51
C GLU A 476 9.49 -3.11 38.39
N GLU A 477 8.17 -3.05 38.18
CA GLU A 477 7.19 -3.87 38.89
C GLU A 477 7.41 -5.36 38.63
N LEU A 478 7.64 -5.74 37.36
CA LEU A 478 7.78 -7.14 36.96
C LEU A 478 9.09 -7.77 37.47
N HIS A 479 10.18 -7.01 37.50
CA HIS A 479 11.52 -7.54 37.80
C HIS A 479 12.04 -7.19 39.18
N GLY A 480 11.39 -6.27 39.90
CA GLY A 480 11.82 -5.86 41.25
C GLY A 480 13.17 -5.15 41.30
N GLN A 481 13.64 -4.60 40.17
CA GLN A 481 14.90 -3.87 40.05
C GLN A 481 14.71 -2.63 39.16
N PRO A 482 15.55 -1.59 39.28
CA PRO A 482 15.42 -0.40 38.45
C PRO A 482 15.70 -0.68 36.96
N TRP A 483 14.94 -0.03 36.08
CA TRP A 483 15.15 -0.11 34.62
C TRP A 483 15.31 1.27 34.01
N ARG A 484 16.02 1.33 32.89
CA ARG A 484 16.17 2.55 32.07
C ARG A 484 15.50 2.32 30.72
N THR A 485 14.80 3.33 30.26
CA THR A 485 14.17 3.37 28.92
C THR A 485 14.73 4.55 28.15
N SER A 486 15.11 4.34 26.89
CA SER A 486 15.63 5.37 25.98
C SER A 486 14.85 5.36 24.68
N ILE A 487 14.30 6.51 24.28
CA ILE A 487 13.63 6.69 22.99
C ILE A 487 14.72 6.73 21.92
N LEU A 488 14.81 5.68 21.11
CA LEU A 488 15.79 5.62 20.02
C LEU A 488 15.31 6.39 18.80
N HIS A 489 14.03 6.20 18.45
CA HIS A 489 13.44 6.76 17.24
C HIS A 489 11.92 6.83 17.33
N ILE A 490 11.34 7.82 16.63
CA ILE A 490 9.90 7.94 16.40
C ILE A 490 9.68 8.00 14.90
N GLU A 491 9.18 6.90 14.34
CA GLU A 491 8.91 6.79 12.91
C GLU A 491 7.48 7.23 12.60
N ALA A 492 7.32 8.11 11.61
CA ALA A 492 6.02 8.50 11.08
C ALA A 492 5.65 7.62 9.90
N VAL A 493 4.74 6.66 10.10
CA VAL A 493 4.40 5.69 9.06
C VAL A 493 3.45 6.30 8.02
N LYS A 494 2.32 6.86 8.49
CA LYS A 494 1.32 7.52 7.62
C LYS A 494 0.30 8.35 8.39
N SER A 495 -0.41 9.21 7.67
CA SER A 495 -1.57 9.96 8.17
C SER A 495 -2.87 9.27 7.74
N TYR A 496 -3.77 8.99 8.68
CA TYR A 496 -5.14 8.50 8.37
C TYR A 496 -6.12 9.66 8.14
N ALA A 497 -5.91 10.75 8.86
CA ALA A 497 -6.64 12.00 8.75
C ALA A 497 -5.67 13.16 9.07
N PRO A 498 -6.03 14.44 8.85
CA PRO A 498 -5.17 15.58 9.19
C PRO A 498 -4.64 15.57 10.63
N HIS A 499 -5.37 14.92 11.54
CA HIS A 499 -5.10 14.87 12.97
C HIS A 499 -4.82 13.48 13.52
N VAL A 500 -4.82 12.42 12.70
CA VAL A 500 -4.58 11.05 13.16
C VAL A 500 -3.38 10.47 12.44
N HIS A 501 -2.29 10.26 13.19
CA HIS A 501 -1.02 9.79 12.67
C HIS A 501 -0.69 8.41 13.21
N HIS A 502 -0.40 7.46 12.33
CA HIS A 502 0.23 6.21 12.71
C HIS A 502 1.72 6.44 12.86
N ILE A 503 2.23 6.22 14.07
CA ILE A 503 3.65 6.28 14.39
C ILE A 503 4.14 4.97 15.00
N VAL A 504 5.45 4.76 14.97
CA VAL A 504 6.14 3.67 15.66
C VAL A 504 7.21 4.25 16.57
N LEU A 505 7.16 3.89 17.85
CA LEU A 505 8.21 4.21 18.82
C LEU A 505 9.18 3.03 18.92
N ASP A 506 10.45 3.27 18.61
CA ASP A 506 11.54 2.34 18.93
C ASP A 506 12.10 2.71 20.31
N LEU A 507 11.82 1.89 21.32
CA LEU A 507 12.17 2.14 22.71
C LEU A 507 13.17 1.10 23.21
N GLU A 508 14.40 1.52 23.53
CA GLU A 508 15.36 0.67 24.21
C GLU A 508 15.00 0.56 25.69
N CYS A 509 15.03 -0.66 26.23
CA CYS A 509 14.78 -0.97 27.63
C CYS A 509 15.97 -1.76 28.17
N ARG A 510 16.61 -1.29 29.24
CA ARG A 510 17.78 -1.96 29.87
C ARG A 510 17.62 -2.03 31.38
N PRO A 511 18.03 -3.13 32.06
CA PRO A 511 18.16 -3.12 33.50
C PRO A 511 19.22 -2.10 33.91
N ALA A 512 18.99 -1.36 34.99
CA ALA A 512 20.04 -0.51 35.55
C ALA A 512 21.12 -1.41 36.16
N LEU A 513 22.39 -1.16 35.83
CA LEU A 513 23.49 -1.82 36.54
C LEU A 513 23.39 -1.49 38.04
N PRO A 514 23.62 -2.46 38.94
CA PRO A 514 23.77 -2.16 40.36
C PRO A 514 24.85 -1.08 40.53
N ALA A 515 24.53 -0.07 41.35
CA ALA A 515 25.45 1.02 41.67
C ALA A 515 26.68 0.52 42.43
#